data_AF-A0A523YWD2-F1
#
_entry.id   AF-A0A523YWD2-F1
#
_cell.length_a   1.000
_cell.length_b   1.000
_cell.length_c   1.000
_cell.angle_alpha   90.00
_cell.angle_beta   90.00
_cell.angle_gamma   90.00
#
_symmetry.space_group_name_H-M   'P 1'
#
loop_
_entity.id
_entity.type
_entity.pdbx_description
1 polymer ?
#
loop_
_entity_poly.entity_id
_entity_poly.type
_entity_poly.pdbx_seq_one_letter_code
_entity_poly.pdbx_strand_id
1 'polypeptide(L)'
;MRRDIVLFLGLVAIICGGIIAAVIFLFDDGGGESSVCDRPLAPLGESEISQLGFQTEDADLARVIEAAEAGDLQAAQEAFFGDVHDFTHDVDQPLREVDEELAKELCEAVMTLEEELFATDPSTDAIAKHATRIRDLLRDAAEALGYARPGE
;
A
#
# COMPACT_ATOMS: atom_id res chain seq x y z
N MET A 1 -7.37 -32.30 36.66
CA MET A 1 -6.67 -33.16 35.69
C MET A 1 -6.24 -32.27 34.53
N ARG A 2 -4.94 -32.27 34.24
CA ARG A 2 -4.28 -31.54 33.14
C ARG A 2 -4.69 -32.11 31.78
N ARG A 3 -4.50 -31.28 30.74
CA ARG A 3 -3.93 -31.55 29.40
C ARG A 3 -4.82 -31.00 28.28
N ASP A 4 -4.35 -30.33 27.24
CA ASP A 4 -3.07 -29.69 26.89
C ASP A 4 -3.43 -28.67 25.79
N ILE A 5 -2.83 -27.47 25.85
CA ILE A 5 -2.88 -26.42 24.83
C ILE A 5 -2.12 -26.91 23.60
N VAL A 6 -2.74 -26.91 22.42
CA VAL A 6 -2.02 -27.10 21.16
C VAL A 6 -1.87 -25.75 20.48
N LEU A 7 -0.78 -25.06 20.84
CA LEU A 7 -0.19 -23.97 20.08
C LEU A 7 0.42 -24.56 18.80
N PHE A 8 -0.23 -24.36 17.65
CA PHE A 8 0.44 -24.55 16.36
C PHE A 8 1.23 -23.28 16.03
N LEU A 9 2.45 -23.22 16.56
CA LEU A 9 3.51 -22.33 16.08
C LEU A 9 3.95 -22.82 14.69
N GLY A 10 3.54 -22.10 13.64
CA GLY A 10 4.04 -22.29 12.28
C GLY A 10 5.49 -21.81 12.18
N LEU A 11 6.42 -22.75 12.28
CA LEU A 11 7.85 -22.60 12.05
C LEU A 11 8.11 -22.31 10.54
N VAL A 12 8.60 -21.12 10.19
CA VAL A 12 9.14 -20.87 8.84
C VAL A 12 10.60 -21.33 8.79
N ALA A 13 10.86 -22.34 7.96
CA ALA A 13 12.19 -22.81 7.64
C ALA A 13 12.86 -21.84 6.66
N ILE A 14 13.97 -21.25 7.10
CA ILE A 14 14.86 -20.40 6.28
C ILE A 14 15.63 -21.33 5.32
N ILE A 15 15.33 -21.26 4.02
CA ILE A 15 16.18 -21.83 2.98
C ILE A 15 16.74 -20.68 2.14
N CYS A 16 18.02 -20.42 2.38
CA CYS A 16 19.00 -19.67 1.58
C CYS A 16 18.52 -18.84 0.38
N GLY A 17 18.66 -17.51 0.50
CA GLY A 17 18.98 -16.64 -0.64
C GLY A 17 17.81 -15.88 -1.27
N GLY A 18 17.23 -14.94 -0.53
CA GLY A 18 16.26 -13.98 -1.06
C GLY A 18 15.54 -13.33 0.12
N ILE A 19 15.49 -12.00 0.15
CA ILE A 19 14.90 -11.22 1.24
C ILE A 19 13.45 -11.66 1.41
N ILE A 20 13.11 -12.22 2.58
CA ILE A 20 11.73 -12.51 2.97
C ILE A 20 11.25 -11.26 3.69
N ALA A 21 10.45 -10.43 3.01
CA ALA A 21 9.58 -9.48 3.68
C ALA A 21 8.57 -10.30 4.48
N ALA A 22 8.86 -10.52 5.76
CA ALA A 22 7.96 -11.20 6.66
C ALA A 22 6.88 -10.19 7.09
N VAL A 23 5.79 -10.11 6.33
CA VAL A 23 4.54 -9.49 6.82
C VAL A 23 3.96 -10.46 7.85
N ILE A 24 4.31 -10.25 9.11
CA ILE A 24 3.69 -10.97 10.22
C ILE A 24 2.31 -10.35 10.44
N PHE A 25 1.29 -10.95 9.81
CA PHE A 25 -0.10 -10.76 10.21
C PHE A 25 -0.32 -11.40 11.59
N LEU A 26 -0.15 -10.62 12.65
CA LEU A 26 -0.62 -10.98 13.99
C LEU A 26 -2.12 -10.69 14.07
N PHE A 27 -2.93 -11.69 13.76
CA PHE A 27 -4.36 -11.70 14.09
C PHE A 27 -4.53 -11.90 15.61
N ASP A 28 -5.06 -10.90 16.30
CA ASP A 28 -5.62 -11.03 17.65
C ASP A 28 -7.15 -10.87 17.54
N ASP A 29 -7.86 -11.92 17.95
CA ASP A 29 -9.31 -12.08 17.85
C ASP A 29 -9.95 -11.50 19.13
N GLY A 30 -10.62 -10.35 19.02
CA GLY A 30 -11.58 -9.88 20.03
C GLY A 30 -11.48 -8.43 20.48
N GLY A 31 -12.23 -7.53 19.82
CA GLY A 31 -12.72 -6.28 20.42
C GLY A 31 -12.36 -5.01 19.63
N GLY A 32 -13.36 -4.44 18.93
CA GLY A 32 -13.27 -3.14 18.27
C GLY A 32 -12.15 -3.06 17.23
N GLU A 33 -12.40 -3.55 16.02
CA GLU A 33 -11.41 -3.67 14.95
C GLU A 33 -10.86 -2.28 14.58
N SER A 34 -9.73 -1.91 15.19
CA SER A 34 -8.90 -0.81 14.72
C SER A 34 -8.27 -1.26 13.42
N SER A 35 -8.58 -0.59 12.32
CA SER A 35 -7.94 -0.82 11.03
C SER A 35 -6.43 -0.61 11.14
N VAL A 36 -5.63 -1.29 10.32
CA VAL A 36 -4.19 -1.01 10.22
C VAL A 36 -3.96 0.46 9.85
N CYS A 37 -4.90 1.07 9.14
CA CYS A 37 -4.90 2.48 8.73
C CYS A 37 -5.25 3.50 9.82
N ASP A 38 -5.63 3.04 11.03
CA ASP A 38 -5.88 3.93 12.19
C ASP A 38 -4.58 4.39 12.87
N ARG A 39 -3.41 3.93 12.39
CA ARG A 39 -2.10 4.26 12.93
C ARG A 39 -1.15 4.60 11.78
N PRO A 40 -0.09 5.39 12.04
CA PRO A 40 0.91 5.64 11.03
C PRO A 40 1.49 4.35 10.47
N LEU A 41 1.61 4.25 9.15
CA LEU A 41 2.27 3.13 8.51
C LEU A 41 3.77 3.16 8.83
N ALA A 42 4.38 1.98 8.94
CA ALA A 42 5.83 1.90 9.03
C ALA A 42 6.42 2.28 7.67
N PRO A 43 7.45 3.15 7.62
CA PRO A 43 8.12 3.48 6.37
C PRO A 43 8.77 2.22 5.79
N LEU A 44 8.72 2.08 4.48
CA LEU A 44 9.32 0.96 3.75
C LEU A 44 10.61 1.36 3.03
N GLY A 45 10.84 2.67 2.86
CA GLY A 45 12.01 3.19 2.18
C GLY A 45 12.50 4.52 2.75
N GLU A 46 13.24 5.23 1.91
CA GLU A 46 13.64 6.62 2.11
C GLU A 46 13.07 7.48 0.99
N SER A 47 11.80 7.26 0.63
CA SER A 47 11.14 7.97 -0.46
C SER A 47 11.18 9.47 -0.20
N GLU A 48 11.57 10.24 -1.21
CA GLU A 48 11.70 11.68 -1.07
C GLU A 48 10.31 12.35 -1.11
N ILE A 49 9.73 12.66 0.05
CA ILE A 49 8.47 13.41 0.16
C ILE A 49 8.69 14.87 -0.26
N SER A 50 8.63 15.09 -1.56
CA SER A 50 8.94 16.35 -2.25
C SER A 50 8.04 16.53 -3.47
N GLN A 51 8.09 17.72 -4.08
CA GLN A 51 7.41 17.97 -5.34
C GLN A 51 7.78 16.96 -6.44
N LEU A 52 9.06 16.58 -6.52
CA LEU A 52 9.53 15.62 -7.51
C LEU A 52 9.03 14.21 -7.19
N GLY A 53 9.04 13.81 -5.91
CA GLY A 53 8.49 12.51 -5.47
C GLY A 53 7.04 12.35 -5.88
N PHE A 54 6.18 13.33 -5.56
CA PHE A 54 4.77 13.29 -5.98
C PHE A 54 4.58 13.24 -7.51
N GLN A 55 5.45 13.89 -8.29
CA GLN A 55 5.39 13.83 -9.76
C GLN A 55 5.82 12.48 -10.31
N THR A 56 6.86 11.89 -9.73
CA THR A 56 7.32 10.53 -10.07
C THR A 56 6.21 9.53 -9.77
N GLU A 57 5.66 9.54 -8.55
CA GLU A 57 4.66 8.56 -8.16
C GLU A 57 3.32 8.69 -8.90
N ASP A 58 2.94 9.91 -9.30
CA ASP A 58 1.80 10.11 -10.20
C ASP A 58 2.00 9.41 -11.56
N ALA A 59 3.23 9.49 -12.10
CA ALA A 59 3.59 8.82 -13.34
C ALA A 59 3.70 7.29 -13.14
N ASP A 60 4.11 6.82 -11.97
CA ASP A 60 4.23 5.40 -11.65
C ASP A 60 2.83 4.76 -11.53
N LEU A 61 1.88 5.43 -10.89
CA LEU A 61 0.48 5.01 -10.89
C LEU A 61 -0.15 5.05 -12.27
N ALA A 62 0.24 6.00 -13.13
CA ALA A 62 -0.18 5.97 -14.53
C ALA A 62 0.27 4.67 -15.22
N ARG A 63 1.49 4.18 -14.94
CA ARG A 63 1.98 2.90 -15.49
C ARG A 63 1.23 1.70 -14.93
N VAL A 64 0.85 1.71 -13.64
CA VAL A 64 -0.01 0.67 -13.06
C VAL A 64 -1.36 0.62 -13.78
N ILE A 65 -1.98 1.78 -14.01
CA ILE A 65 -3.26 1.91 -14.71
C ILE A 65 -3.13 1.41 -16.16
N GLU A 66 -2.13 1.87 -16.91
CA GLU A 66 -1.90 1.46 -18.29
C GLU A 66 -1.67 -0.06 -18.42
N ALA A 67 -0.89 -0.65 -17.52
CA ALA A 67 -0.67 -2.10 -17.50
C ALA A 67 -1.96 -2.87 -17.20
N ALA A 68 -2.73 -2.43 -16.22
CA ALA A 68 -4.01 -3.03 -15.87
C ALA A 68 -5.04 -2.92 -17.00
N GLU A 69 -5.16 -1.77 -17.65
CA GLU A 69 -6.05 -1.58 -18.82
C GLU A 69 -5.63 -2.44 -20.02
N ALA A 70 -4.34 -2.76 -20.15
CA ALA A 70 -3.83 -3.68 -21.16
C ALA A 70 -4.08 -5.17 -20.80
N GLY A 71 -4.61 -5.46 -19.61
CA GLY A 71 -4.78 -6.82 -19.09
C GLY A 71 -3.48 -7.46 -18.62
N ASP A 72 -2.42 -6.68 -18.44
CA ASP A 72 -1.11 -7.16 -17.99
C ASP A 72 -0.98 -7.04 -16.48
N LEU A 73 -1.51 -8.06 -15.79
CA LEU A 73 -1.48 -8.14 -14.33
C LEU A 73 -0.04 -8.16 -13.77
N GLN A 74 0.89 -8.83 -14.46
CA GLN A 74 2.27 -8.91 -13.98
C GLN A 74 2.93 -7.53 -14.03
N ALA A 75 2.80 -6.81 -15.15
CA ALA A 75 3.34 -5.46 -15.27
C ALA A 75 2.69 -4.49 -14.27
N ALA A 76 1.39 -4.63 -14.00
CA ALA A 76 0.71 -3.82 -12.98
C ALA A 76 1.27 -4.07 -11.57
N GLN A 77 1.51 -5.33 -11.20
CA GLN A 77 2.13 -5.70 -9.92
C GLN A 77 3.56 -5.17 -9.80
N GLU A 78 4.39 -5.38 -10.83
CA GLU A 78 5.78 -4.92 -10.83
C GLU A 78 5.87 -3.40 -10.75
N ALA A 79 4.95 -2.68 -11.40
CA ALA A 79 4.89 -1.22 -11.31
C ALA A 79 4.41 -0.74 -9.92
N PHE A 80 3.44 -1.42 -9.31
CA PHE A 80 2.90 -1.01 -8.02
C PHE A 80 3.86 -1.29 -6.86
N PHE A 81 4.38 -2.53 -6.74
CA PHE A 81 5.31 -2.93 -5.68
C PHE A 81 6.76 -2.43 -5.87
N GLY A 82 6.93 -1.40 -6.70
CA GLY A 82 8.16 -0.61 -6.80
C GLY A 82 8.11 0.61 -5.89
N ASP A 83 8.67 1.72 -6.39
CA ASP A 83 8.86 2.96 -5.62
C ASP A 83 7.53 3.53 -5.10
N VAL A 84 6.42 3.39 -5.84
CA VAL A 84 5.14 3.98 -5.44
C VAL A 84 4.51 3.34 -4.21
N HIS A 85 4.67 2.04 -4.02
CA HIS A 85 4.23 1.35 -2.81
C HIS A 85 5.01 1.86 -1.59
N ASP A 86 6.34 1.94 -1.69
CA ASP A 86 7.18 2.47 -0.62
C ASP A 86 6.84 3.94 -0.31
N PHE A 87 6.59 4.75 -1.35
CA PHE A 87 6.17 6.13 -1.18
C PHE A 87 4.85 6.27 -0.43
N THR A 88 3.86 5.40 -0.70
CA THR A 88 2.58 5.43 0.03
C THR A 88 2.72 5.12 1.52
N HIS A 89 3.71 4.31 1.90
CA HIS A 89 4.07 4.10 3.29
C HIS A 89 4.78 5.31 3.89
N ASP A 90 5.77 5.86 3.18
CA ASP A 90 6.62 6.93 3.68
C ASP A 90 5.87 8.28 3.80
N VAL A 91 4.85 8.51 2.97
CA VAL A 91 4.02 9.73 2.98
C VAL A 91 2.96 9.72 4.09
N ASP A 92 2.57 8.55 4.61
CA ASP A 92 1.44 8.43 5.55
C ASP A 92 1.66 9.25 6.82
N GLN A 93 2.82 9.15 7.47
CA GLN A 93 3.07 9.92 8.70
C GLN A 93 3.03 11.45 8.45
N PRO A 94 3.80 12.02 7.51
CA PRO A 94 3.72 13.45 7.22
C PRO A 94 2.32 13.92 6.85
N LEU A 95 1.59 13.14 6.03
CA LEU A 95 0.23 13.46 5.63
C LEU A 95 -0.72 13.45 6.82
N ARG A 96 -0.62 12.45 7.69
CA ARG A 96 -1.47 12.30 8.87
C ARG A 96 -1.28 13.44 9.89
N GLU A 97 -0.09 14.02 9.95
CA GLU A 97 0.17 15.20 10.79
C GLU A 97 -0.58 16.45 10.32
N VAL A 98 -0.98 16.52 9.04
CA VAL A 98 -1.71 17.66 8.45
C VAL A 98 -3.19 17.36 8.16
N ASP A 99 -3.50 16.14 7.74
CA ASP A 99 -4.82 15.64 7.37
C ASP A 99 -4.93 14.12 7.64
N GLU A 100 -5.40 13.79 8.84
CA GLU A 100 -5.53 12.40 9.30
C GLU A 100 -6.57 11.59 8.51
N GLU A 101 -7.66 12.24 8.05
CA GLU A 101 -8.72 11.60 7.29
C GLU A 101 -8.20 11.21 5.90
N LEU A 102 -7.49 12.12 5.23
CA LEU A 102 -6.89 11.86 3.92
C LEU A 102 -5.81 10.77 3.99
N ALA A 103 -4.96 10.76 5.03
CA ALA A 103 -3.98 9.68 5.24
C ALA A 103 -4.66 8.31 5.40
N LYS A 104 -5.75 8.25 6.18
CA LYS A 104 -6.52 7.03 6.35
C LYS A 104 -7.17 6.57 5.04
N GLU A 105 -7.79 7.47 4.29
CA GLU A 105 -8.37 7.14 2.98
C GLU A 105 -7.33 6.61 1.99
N LEU A 106 -6.14 7.20 1.96
CA LEU A 106 -5.03 6.73 1.13
C LEU A 106 -4.58 5.31 1.52
N CYS A 107 -4.37 5.07 2.82
CA CYS A 107 -4.01 3.74 3.31
C CYS A 107 -5.07 2.69 2.97
N GLU A 108 -6.36 2.98 3.17
CA GLU A 108 -7.45 2.04 2.86
C GLU A 108 -7.55 1.76 1.36
N ALA A 109 -7.31 2.78 0.51
CA ALA A 109 -7.28 2.61 -0.94
C ALA A 109 -6.11 1.73 -1.40
N VAL A 110 -4.93 1.92 -0.80
CA VAL A 110 -3.72 1.10 -1.03
C VAL A 110 -3.97 -0.35 -0.63
N MET A 111 -4.49 -0.60 0.57
CA MET A 111 -4.85 -1.95 1.02
C MET A 111 -5.84 -2.62 0.08
N THR A 112 -6.87 -1.89 -0.40
CA THR A 112 -7.85 -2.46 -1.34
C THR A 112 -7.19 -2.86 -2.66
N LEU A 113 -6.23 -2.07 -3.17
CA LEU A 113 -5.48 -2.43 -4.37
C LEU A 113 -4.60 -3.66 -4.13
N GLU A 114 -3.88 -3.73 -3.00
CA GLU A 114 -3.04 -4.88 -2.64
C GLU A 114 -3.85 -6.17 -2.55
N GLU A 115 -5.01 -6.12 -1.90
CA GLU A 115 -5.93 -7.25 -1.79
C GLU A 115 -6.38 -7.74 -3.17
N GLU A 116 -6.71 -6.82 -4.09
CA GLU A 116 -7.10 -7.15 -5.45
C GLU A 116 -5.94 -7.75 -6.25
N LEU A 117 -4.73 -7.20 -6.14
CA LEU A 117 -3.53 -7.70 -6.83
C LEU A 117 -3.16 -9.13 -6.42
N PHE A 118 -3.45 -9.51 -5.17
CA PHE A 118 -3.20 -10.86 -4.63
C PHE A 118 -4.45 -11.74 -4.50
N ALA A 119 -5.58 -11.31 -5.05
CA ALA A 119 -6.80 -12.11 -5.07
C ALA A 119 -6.59 -13.44 -5.81
N THR A 120 -7.43 -14.44 -5.51
CA THR A 120 -7.39 -15.72 -6.25
C THR A 120 -7.78 -15.56 -7.71
N ASP A 121 -8.60 -14.56 -8.03
CA ASP A 121 -9.05 -14.21 -9.38
C ASP A 121 -9.01 -12.67 -9.55
N PRO A 122 -7.83 -12.06 -9.75
CA PRO A 122 -7.67 -10.62 -9.85
C PRO A 122 -8.39 -10.03 -11.06
N SER A 123 -9.10 -8.93 -10.85
CA SER A 123 -9.74 -8.13 -11.89
C SER A 123 -8.85 -6.96 -12.28
N THR A 124 -8.33 -6.96 -13.51
CA THR A 124 -7.52 -5.85 -14.03
C THR A 124 -8.31 -4.55 -14.14
N ASP A 125 -9.62 -4.62 -14.40
CA ASP A 125 -10.50 -3.44 -14.36
C ASP A 125 -10.61 -2.84 -12.94
N ALA A 126 -10.71 -3.70 -11.92
CA ALA A 126 -10.72 -3.26 -10.53
C ALA A 126 -9.38 -2.64 -10.14
N ILE A 127 -8.26 -3.28 -10.51
CA ILE A 127 -6.89 -2.76 -10.29
C ILE A 127 -6.74 -1.36 -10.89
N ALA A 128 -7.14 -1.16 -12.15
CA ALA A 128 -7.06 0.16 -12.79
C ALA A 128 -7.89 1.21 -12.04
N LYS A 129 -9.09 0.84 -11.56
CA LYS A 129 -9.95 1.71 -10.76
C LYS A 129 -9.33 2.06 -9.41
N HIS A 130 -8.76 1.09 -8.69
CA HIS A 130 -8.12 1.31 -7.39
C HIS A 130 -6.86 2.16 -7.53
N ALA A 131 -6.01 1.87 -8.52
CA ALA A 131 -4.83 2.67 -8.83
C ALA A 131 -5.19 4.12 -9.20
N THR A 132 -6.29 4.33 -9.95
CA THR A 132 -6.80 5.68 -10.23
C THR A 132 -7.21 6.41 -8.95
N ARG A 133 -7.89 5.73 -8.01
CA ARG A 133 -8.25 6.34 -6.73
C ARG A 133 -7.03 6.71 -5.89
N ILE A 134 -6.01 5.85 -5.82
CA ILE A 134 -4.76 6.14 -5.11
C ILE A 134 -4.05 7.33 -5.75
N ARG A 135 -4.02 7.40 -7.08
CA ARG A 135 -3.44 8.52 -7.82
C ARG A 135 -4.11 9.85 -7.50
N ASP A 136 -5.44 9.88 -7.45
CA ASP A 136 -6.18 11.08 -7.07
C ASP A 136 -5.92 11.48 -5.60
N LEU A 137 -5.85 10.51 -4.70
CA LEU A 137 -5.55 10.74 -3.28
C LEU A 137 -4.11 11.25 -3.07
N LEU A 138 -3.13 10.75 -3.81
CA LEU A 138 -1.76 11.25 -3.74
C LEU A 138 -1.62 12.68 -4.29
N ARG A 139 -2.45 13.04 -5.27
CA ARG A 139 -2.54 14.42 -5.75
C ARG A 139 -3.14 15.35 -4.69
N ASP A 140 -4.19 14.90 -4.00
CA ASP A 140 -4.76 15.62 -2.85
C ASP A 140 -3.73 15.74 -1.70
N ALA A 141 -2.96 14.67 -1.43
CA ALA A 141 -1.92 14.65 -0.42
C ALA A 141 -0.78 15.63 -0.73
N ALA A 142 -0.39 15.75 -2.00
CA ALA A 142 0.60 16.73 -2.43
C ALA A 142 0.14 18.15 -2.08
N GLU A 143 -1.11 18.50 -2.38
CA GLU A 143 -1.69 19.81 -2.08
C GLU A 143 -1.78 20.05 -0.56
N ALA A 144 -2.24 19.06 0.21
CA ALA A 144 -2.33 19.13 1.68
C ALA A 144 -0.96 19.38 2.34
N LEU A 145 0.11 18.81 1.78
CA LEU A 145 1.48 19.00 2.25
C LEU A 145 2.16 20.26 1.69
N GLY A 146 1.44 21.07 0.90
CA GLY A 146 1.93 22.35 0.38
C GLY A 146 2.73 22.26 -0.91
N TYR A 147 2.64 21.15 -1.64
CA TYR A 147 3.20 20.97 -2.98
C TYR A 147 2.14 21.26 -4.06
N ALA A 148 2.58 21.45 -5.30
CA ALA A 148 1.67 21.55 -6.43
C ALA A 148 1.12 20.16 -6.80
N ARG A 149 -0.16 20.12 -7.15
CA ARG A 149 -0.86 18.92 -7.60
C ARG A 149 -0.20 18.36 -8.88
N PRO A 150 0.27 17.10 -8.89
CA PRO A 150 0.81 16.49 -10.11
C PRO A 150 -0.23 16.37 -11.24
N GLY A 151 0.21 16.60 -12.48
CA GLY A 151 -0.61 16.42 -13.68
C GLY A 151 -1.51 17.60 -14.06
N GLU A 152 -1.44 18.72 -13.32
CA GLU A 152 -2.10 20.00 -13.66
C GLU A 152 -1.22 20.94 -14.50
#